data_AF-A0A1N7LCQ8-F1
#
_entry.id   AF-A0A1N7LCQ8-F1
#
_cell.length_a   1.000
_cell.length_b   1.000
_cell.length_c   1.000
_cell.angle_alpha   90.00
_cell.angle_beta   90.00
_cell.angle_gamma   90.00
#
_symmetry.space_group_name_H-M   'P 1'
#
loop_
_entity.id
_entity.type
_entity.pdbx_description
1 polymer ?
#
loop_
_entity_poly.entity_id
_entity_poly.type
_entity_poly.pdbx_seq_one_letter_code
_entity_poly.pdbx_strand_id
1 'polypeptide(L)'
;MKDAPNATGADFDRISYLKGDLGGYPGTSTLSAALYFHVNTDVSDPAVPFVPVTVKGLTDNRWSENTVTWNSRPGSSGETILGTVKVNKAGWYRIDVTDFINRRMADRRVTFRLSDESTQDRLIRINSKDHADDQPYLVIY
;
A
#
# COMPACT_ATOMS: atom_id res chain seq x y z
N MET A 1 3.67 8.38 -0.22
CA MET A 1 2.31 8.03 0.25
C MET A 1 1.46 9.28 0.36
N LYS A 2 0.29 9.29 -0.29
CA LYS A 2 -0.74 10.32 -0.09
C LYS A 2 -2.06 9.60 0.15
N ASP A 3 -2.71 9.92 1.26
CA ASP A 3 -4.07 9.47 1.54
C ASP A 3 -5.02 10.30 0.67
N ALA A 4 -5.83 9.63 -0.13
CA ALA A 4 -6.89 10.29 -0.90
C ALA A 4 -8.20 10.11 -0.13
N PRO A 5 -8.61 11.05 0.74
CA PRO A 5 -9.95 11.00 1.31
C PRO A 5 -10.97 11.18 0.18
N ASN A 6 -11.94 10.27 0.10
CA ASN A 6 -13.12 10.47 -0.71
C ASN A 6 -13.88 11.68 -0.14
N ALA A 7 -14.03 12.73 -0.95
CA ALA A 7 -14.90 13.84 -0.60
C ALA A 7 -16.32 13.44 -1.00
N THR A 8 -17.22 13.49 -0.01
CA THR A 8 -18.67 13.26 -0.06
C THR A 8 -19.14 11.80 0.14
N GLY A 9 -19.64 11.53 1.35
CA GLY A 9 -20.57 10.44 1.65
C GLY A 9 -19.93 9.14 2.14
N ALA A 10 -20.05 8.88 3.44
CA ALA A 10 -20.23 7.57 4.09
C ALA A 10 -19.42 6.31 3.65
N ASP A 11 -18.29 6.43 2.97
CA ASP A 11 -17.47 5.26 2.61
C ASP A 11 -16.13 5.29 3.35
N PHE A 12 -15.97 4.40 4.33
CA PHE A 12 -14.77 4.20 5.15
C PHE A 12 -13.61 3.51 4.40
N ASP A 13 -13.59 3.59 3.08
CA ASP A 13 -12.56 2.99 2.23
C ASP A 13 -11.31 3.87 2.27
N ARG A 14 -10.52 3.70 3.34
CA ARG A 14 -9.19 4.27 3.44
C ARG A 14 -8.27 3.56 2.46
N ILE A 15 -8.04 4.20 1.33
CA ILE A 15 -7.10 3.75 0.31
C ILE A 15 -5.79 4.52 0.47
N SER A 16 -4.70 3.79 0.64
CA SER A 16 -3.34 4.32 0.70
C SER A 16 -2.55 3.90 -0.53
N TYR A 17 -1.89 4.85 -1.19
CA TYR A 17 -1.01 4.58 -2.34
C TYR A 17 0.45 4.79 -1.96
N LEU A 18 1.29 3.80 -2.27
CA LEU A 18 2.75 3.83 -2.09
C LEU A 18 3.43 3.76 -3.45
N LYS A 19 4.42 4.62 -3.70
CA LYS A 19 5.24 4.56 -4.90
C LYS A 19 6.67 4.19 -4.53
N GLY A 20 7.24 3.23 -5.25
CA GLY A 20 8.63 2.81 -5.13
C GLY A 20 9.39 3.07 -6.42
N ASP A 21 10.65 3.49 -6.26
CA ASP A 21 11.62 3.60 -7.34
C ASP A 21 12.65 2.47 -7.21
N LEU A 22 12.79 1.66 -8.26
CA LEU A 22 13.72 0.54 -8.36
C LEU A 22 15.00 0.92 -9.12
N GLY A 23 15.16 2.18 -9.52
CA GLY A 23 16.31 2.66 -10.29
C GLY A 23 17.65 2.51 -9.58
N GLY A 24 17.65 2.49 -8.24
CA GLY A 24 18.85 2.25 -7.44
C GLY A 24 19.29 0.77 -7.36
N TYR A 25 18.45 -0.18 -7.77
CA TYR A 25 18.78 -1.61 -7.74
C TYR A 25 19.52 -2.00 -9.03
N PRO A 26 20.76 -2.53 -8.99
CA PRO A 26 21.53 -2.81 -10.20
C PRO A 26 21.02 -4.05 -10.97
N GLY A 27 20.29 -4.95 -10.31
CA GLY A 27 19.81 -6.19 -10.93
C GLY A 27 18.63 -5.99 -11.89
N THR A 28 18.37 -7.02 -12.69
CA THR A 28 17.19 -7.13 -13.58
C THR A 28 16.15 -8.11 -13.05
N SER A 29 16.46 -8.83 -11.97
CA SER A 29 15.57 -9.68 -11.18
C SER A 29 16.06 -9.72 -9.73
N THR A 30 15.17 -10.11 -8.82
CA THR A 30 15.41 -10.26 -7.38
C THR A 30 14.93 -11.64 -6.93
N LEU A 31 15.62 -12.20 -5.93
CA LEU A 31 15.22 -13.47 -5.32
C LEU A 31 14.12 -13.27 -4.28
N SER A 32 14.09 -12.10 -3.64
CA SER A 32 13.09 -11.77 -2.63
C SER A 32 12.86 -10.27 -2.57
N ALA A 33 11.60 -9.86 -2.61
CA ALA A 33 11.20 -8.51 -2.29
C ALA A 33 10.02 -8.50 -1.33
N ALA A 34 10.09 -7.63 -0.33
CA ALA A 34 9.07 -7.49 0.69
C ALA A 34 8.71 -6.03 0.92
N LEU A 35 7.42 -5.73 0.90
CA LEU A 35 6.88 -4.43 1.26
C LEU A 35 6.57 -4.42 2.76
N TYR A 36 7.13 -3.45 3.47
CA TYR A 36 6.86 -3.18 4.88
C TYR A 36 6.01 -1.92 5.03
N PHE A 37 4.99 -2.00 5.88
CA PHE A 37 4.17 -0.86 6.25
C PHE A 37 3.86 -0.90 7.74
N HIS A 38 3.81 0.28 8.36
CA HIS A 38 3.52 0.42 9.78
C HIS A 38 2.07 0.87 10.00
N VAL A 39 1.40 0.19 10.92
CA VAL A 39 0.06 0.54 11.39
C VAL A 39 0.19 1.18 12.77
N ASN A 40 -0.40 2.35 13.00
CA ASN A 40 -0.26 3.08 14.26
C ASN A 40 -1.47 2.97 15.20
N THR A 41 -2.49 2.21 14.83
CA THR A 41 -3.71 2.00 15.62
C THR A 41 -3.93 0.52 15.89
N ASP A 42 -4.35 0.21 17.11
CA ASP A 42 -4.94 -1.09 17.43
C ASP A 42 -6.34 -1.22 16.84
N VAL A 43 -6.78 -2.45 16.59
CA VAL A 43 -8.20 -2.71 16.30
C VAL A 43 -8.99 -2.47 17.59
N SER A 44 -9.82 -1.42 17.58
CA SER A 44 -10.52 -0.94 18.78
C SER A 44 -11.78 -1.74 19.12
N ASP A 45 -12.31 -2.51 18.17
CA ASP A 45 -13.52 -3.32 18.36
C ASP A 45 -13.14 -4.73 18.84
N PRO A 46 -13.48 -5.13 20.09
CA PRO A 46 -13.13 -6.43 20.64
C PRO A 46 -13.84 -7.61 19.96
N ALA A 47 -14.92 -7.37 19.19
CA ALA A 47 -15.58 -8.39 18.39
C ALA A 47 -14.83 -8.70 17.07
N VAL A 48 -13.80 -7.90 16.74
CA VAL A 48 -13.07 -7.96 15.49
C VAL A 48 -11.65 -8.48 15.75
N PRO A 49 -11.33 -9.72 15.34
CA PRO A 49 -10.01 -10.28 15.60
C PRO A 49 -8.91 -9.64 14.74
N PHE A 50 -9.27 -9.06 13.59
CA PHE A 50 -8.37 -8.32 12.69
C PHE A 50 -9.15 -7.56 11.60
N VAL A 51 -8.48 -6.60 10.97
CA VAL A 51 -8.88 -5.89 9.74
C VAL A 51 -8.07 -6.43 8.54
N PRO A 52 -8.72 -6.87 7.44
CA PRO A 52 -8.02 -7.40 6.27
C PRO A 52 -7.55 -6.27 5.33
N VAL A 53 -6.24 -6.00 5.32
CA VAL A 53 -5.63 -5.05 4.39
C VAL A 53 -5.23 -5.76 3.10
N THR A 54 -5.93 -5.47 2.02
CA THR A 54 -5.59 -5.99 0.69
C THR A 54 -4.54 -5.09 0.04
N VAL A 55 -3.46 -5.70 -0.44
CA VAL A 55 -2.38 -5.02 -1.16
C VAL A 55 -2.47 -5.37 -2.63
N LYS A 56 -2.57 -4.35 -3.47
CA LYS A 56 -2.64 -4.46 -4.93
C LYS A 56 -1.46 -3.73 -5.55
N GLY A 57 -0.85 -4.31 -6.59
CA GLY A 57 0.18 -3.69 -7.40
C GLY A 57 -0.42 -3.08 -8.67
N LEU A 58 -0.02 -1.86 -9.02
CA LEU A 58 -0.54 -1.12 -10.17
C LEU A 58 0.50 -1.03 -11.29
N THR A 59 0.02 -1.10 -12.53
CA THR A 59 0.79 -0.80 -13.76
C THR A 59 0.97 0.70 -13.97
N ASP A 60 -0.02 1.50 -13.57
CA ASP A 60 -0.05 2.92 -13.81
C ASP A 60 0.86 3.68 -12.83
N ASN A 61 1.98 4.16 -13.36
CA ASN A 61 2.97 4.95 -12.64
C ASN A 61 2.94 6.44 -13.02
N ARG A 62 1.96 6.88 -13.82
CA ARG A 62 1.88 8.26 -14.35
C ARG A 62 1.39 9.28 -13.32
N TRP A 63 0.89 8.82 -12.19
CA TRP A 63 0.47 9.68 -11.08
C TRP A 63 1.67 10.31 -10.37
N SER A 64 1.53 11.60 -10.02
CA SER A 64 2.48 12.31 -9.17
C SER A 64 1.99 12.28 -7.73
N GLU A 65 2.88 11.97 -6.78
CA GLU A 65 2.53 11.90 -5.36
C GLU A 65 1.88 13.19 -4.85
N ASN A 66 2.26 14.33 -5.43
CA ASN A 66 1.75 15.64 -5.04
C ASN A 66 0.34 15.93 -5.58
N THR A 67 -0.09 15.28 -6.67
CA THR A 67 -1.34 15.61 -7.37
C THR A 67 -2.47 14.62 -7.13
N VAL A 68 -2.28 13.57 -6.32
CA VAL A 68 -3.38 12.63 -6.03
C VAL A 68 -4.48 13.32 -5.25
N THR A 69 -5.65 13.34 -5.86
CA THR A 69 -6.98 13.59 -5.30
C THR A 69 -7.81 12.36 -5.64
N TRP A 70 -9.00 12.18 -5.04
CA TRP A 70 -9.89 11.08 -5.42
C TRP A 70 -10.08 10.95 -6.94
N ASN A 71 -10.17 12.09 -7.64
CA ASN A 71 -10.37 12.17 -9.09
C ASN A 71 -9.10 11.93 -9.93
N SER A 72 -7.91 12.08 -9.34
CA SER A 72 -6.60 11.95 -10.02
C SER A 72 -5.77 10.78 -9.48
N ARG A 73 -6.43 9.84 -8.79
CA ARG A 73 -5.80 8.60 -8.33
C ARG A 73 -5.32 7.76 -9.51
N PRO A 74 -4.26 6.95 -9.32
CA PRO A 74 -3.82 6.03 -10.35
C PRO A 74 -5.01 5.16 -10.77
N GLY A 75 -5.18 4.96 -12.08
CA GLY A 75 -6.29 4.14 -12.57
C GLY A 75 -6.18 2.71 -12.02
N SER A 76 -7.31 2.11 -11.66
CA SER A 76 -7.34 0.69 -11.23
C SER A 76 -7.11 -0.32 -12.36
N SER A 77 -6.84 0.16 -13.57
CA SER A 77 -6.55 -0.69 -14.73
C SER A 77 -5.22 -1.41 -14.53
N GLY A 78 -5.24 -2.74 -14.63
CA GLY A 78 -4.05 -3.56 -14.42
C GLY A 78 -3.64 -3.77 -12.95
N GLU A 79 -4.56 -3.53 -11.99
CA GLU A 79 -4.37 -3.93 -10.59
C GLU A 79 -4.17 -5.45 -10.49
N THR A 80 -3.08 -5.86 -9.82
CA THR A 80 -2.82 -7.26 -9.47
C THR A 80 -2.88 -7.40 -7.95
N ILE A 81 -3.70 -8.32 -7.43
CA ILE A 81 -3.71 -8.61 -5.99
C ILE A 81 -2.39 -9.29 -5.63
N LEU A 82 -1.64 -8.68 -4.71
CA LEU A 82 -0.39 -9.22 -4.19
C LEU A 82 -0.65 -10.05 -2.93
N GLY A 83 -1.73 -9.75 -2.22
CA GLY A 83 -2.26 -10.56 -1.14
C GLY A 83 -3.01 -9.72 -0.10
N THR A 84 -3.32 -10.35 1.02
CA THR A 84 -4.07 -9.72 2.13
C THR A 84 -3.33 -9.95 3.44
N VAL A 85 -3.15 -8.87 4.20
CA VAL A 85 -2.52 -8.88 5.52
C VAL A 85 -3.60 -8.68 6.58
N LYS A 86 -3.58 -9.53 7.61
CA LYS A 86 -4.49 -9.42 8.75
C LYS A 86 -3.86 -8.49 9.80
N VAL A 87 -4.40 -7.29 9.94
CA VAL A 87 -3.95 -6.28 10.89
C VAL A 87 -4.81 -6.33 12.14
N ASN A 88 -4.21 -6.54 13.30
CA ASN A 88 -4.93 -6.69 14.57
C ASN A 88 -4.44 -5.73 15.67
N LYS A 89 -3.26 -5.13 15.50
CA LYS A 89 -2.66 -4.21 16.45
C LYS A 89 -1.74 -3.21 15.74
N ALA A 90 -1.32 -2.17 16.44
CA ALA A 90 -0.25 -1.31 15.99
C ALA A 90 1.07 -2.10 15.84
N GLY A 91 1.82 -1.77 14.80
CA GLY A 91 3.12 -2.38 14.52
C GLY A 91 3.42 -2.55 13.04
N TRP A 92 4.55 -3.20 12.79
CA TRP A 92 5.04 -3.47 11.45
C TRP A 92 4.39 -4.71 10.85
N TYR A 93 3.93 -4.55 9.62
CA TYR A 93 3.41 -5.61 8.79
C TYR A 93 4.23 -5.72 7.51
N ARG A 94 4.29 -6.94 6.96
CA ARG A 94 5.01 -7.22 5.71
C ARG A 94 4.17 -8.06 4.77
N ILE A 95 4.43 -7.91 3.47
CA ILE A 95 3.91 -8.79 2.44
C ILE A 95 5.00 -9.07 1.40
N ASP A 96 5.06 -10.32 0.93
CA ASP A 96 5.93 -10.70 -0.18
C ASP A 96 5.39 -10.09 -1.48
N VAL A 97 6.27 -9.41 -2.21
CA VAL A 97 5.95 -8.76 -3.49
C VAL A 97 6.94 -9.17 -4.58
N THR A 98 7.71 -10.24 -4.36
CA THR A 98 8.83 -10.69 -5.20
C THR A 98 8.42 -10.82 -6.67
N ASP A 99 7.33 -11.55 -6.93
CA ASP A 99 6.82 -11.77 -8.29
C ASP A 99 6.42 -10.46 -8.98
N PHE A 100 5.81 -9.54 -8.22
CA PHE A 100 5.38 -8.25 -8.76
C PHE A 100 6.58 -7.35 -9.08
N ILE A 101 7.59 -7.32 -8.20
CA ILE A 101 8.83 -6.58 -8.44
C ILE A 101 9.55 -7.12 -9.67
N ASN A 102 9.68 -8.44 -9.80
CA ASN A 102 10.31 -9.06 -10.97
C ASN A 102 9.60 -8.70 -12.29
N ARG A 103 8.26 -8.61 -12.29
CA ARG A 103 7.49 -8.14 -13.47
C ARG A 103 7.66 -6.65 -13.77
N ARG A 104 8.22 -5.87 -12.83
CA ARG A 104 8.36 -4.41 -12.91
C ARG A 104 9.80 -3.92 -13.03
N MET A 105 10.77 -4.82 -13.07
CA MET A 105 12.19 -4.45 -13.21
C MET A 105 12.50 -3.70 -14.50
N ALA A 106 11.72 -3.91 -15.57
CA ALA A 106 11.86 -3.14 -16.82
C ALA A 106 11.37 -1.69 -16.66
N ASP A 107 10.23 -1.50 -15.98
CA ASP A 107 9.61 -0.18 -15.76
C ASP A 107 10.34 0.64 -14.69
N ARG A 108 11.10 -0.04 -13.81
CA ARG A 108 11.83 0.52 -12.66
C ARG A 108 10.98 1.32 -11.67
N ARG A 109 9.66 1.26 -11.80
CA ARG A 109 8.70 2.00 -10.97
C ARG A 109 7.57 1.08 -10.57
N VAL A 110 7.21 1.16 -9.30
CA VAL A 110 6.13 0.35 -8.74
C VAL A 110 5.17 1.23 -7.96
N THR A 111 3.90 0.89 -8.04
CA THR A 111 2.85 1.50 -7.26
C THR A 111 2.09 0.40 -6.52
N PHE A 112 1.92 0.58 -5.21
CA PHE A 112 1.10 -0.28 -4.37
C PHE A 112 -0.11 0.49 -3.87
N ARG A 113 -1.25 -0.20 -3.81
CA ARG A 113 -2.49 0.28 -3.21
C ARG A 113 -2.82 -0.64 -2.03
N LEU A 114 -3.04 -0.05 -0.87
CA LEU A 114 -3.49 -0.73 0.33
C LEU A 114 -4.90 -0.25 0.64
N SER A 115 -5.83 -1.18 0.84
CA SER A 115 -7.22 -0.88 1.19
C SER A 115 -7.83 -1.99 2.03
N ASP A 116 -8.71 -1.61 2.96
CA ASP A 116 -9.66 -2.53 3.56
C ASP A 116 -10.90 -2.60 2.66
N GLU A 117 -11.11 -3.73 1.99
CA GLU A 117 -12.25 -3.92 1.08
C GLU A 117 -13.50 -4.41 1.85
N SER A 118 -13.39 -4.62 3.16
CA SER A 118 -14.53 -5.05 3.98
C SER A 118 -15.47 -3.89 4.33
N THR A 119 -15.05 -2.63 4.17
CA THR A 119 -15.84 -1.38 4.38
C THR A 119 -16.49 -1.28 5.77
N GLN A 120 -16.14 -2.17 6.69
CA GLN A 120 -16.66 -2.15 8.06
C GLN A 120 -15.99 -0.95 8.70
N ASP A 121 -16.75 0.06 9.13
CA ASP A 121 -16.33 1.30 9.79
C ASP A 121 -15.29 1.04 10.92
N ARG A 122 -14.02 0.89 10.54
CA ARG A 122 -12.93 0.37 11.37
C ARG A 122 -11.67 1.09 10.99
N LEU A 123 -11.27 2.00 11.87
CA LEU A 123 -10.26 2.99 11.54
C LEU A 123 -8.85 2.45 11.78
N ILE A 124 -8.29 1.75 10.79
CA ILE A 124 -6.84 1.53 10.74
C ILE A 124 -6.15 2.74 10.10
N ARG A 125 -5.04 3.17 10.70
CA ARG A 125 -4.18 4.24 10.19
C ARG A 125 -2.82 3.66 9.85
N ILE A 126 -2.48 3.70 8.57
CA ILE A 126 -1.16 3.31 8.05
C ILE A 126 -0.29 4.57 8.03
N ASN A 127 0.93 4.49 8.57
CA ASN A 127 1.86 5.62 8.55
C ASN A 127 2.23 6.00 7.12
N SER A 128 2.25 7.30 6.84
CA SER A 128 2.65 7.84 5.54
C SER A 128 4.16 8.12 5.47
N LYS A 129 4.65 8.44 4.27
CA LYS A 129 6.03 8.90 4.04
C LYS A 129 6.37 10.22 4.74
N ASP A 130 5.36 10.95 5.22
CA ASP A 130 5.53 12.24 5.90
C ASP A 130 5.56 12.07 7.43
N HIS A 131 5.45 10.83 7.94
CA HIS A 131 5.70 10.53 9.34
C HIS A 131 7.22 10.55 9.58
N ALA A 132 7.65 11.25 10.64
CA ALA A 132 9.06 11.46 10.96
C ALA A 132 9.81 10.14 11.23
N ASP A 133 9.09 9.15 11.74
CA ASP A 133 9.56 7.80 12.05
C ASP A 133 8.67 6.74 11.35
N ASP A 134 9.10 5.50 11.17
CA ASP A 134 8.26 4.38 10.68
C ASP A 134 7.56 4.56 9.31
N GLN A 135 8.29 5.07 8.31
CA GLN A 135 7.78 5.19 6.94
C GLN A 135 7.71 3.83 6.24
N PRO A 136 6.68 3.54 5.42
CA PRO A 136 6.64 2.32 4.62
C PRO A 136 7.85 2.23 3.68
N TYR A 137 8.48 1.06 3.62
CA TYR A 137 9.66 0.83 2.79
C TYR A 137 9.60 -0.51 2.06
N LEU A 138 10.28 -0.57 0.91
CA LEU A 138 10.44 -1.77 0.11
C LEU A 138 11.86 -2.28 0.30
N VAL A 139 12.00 -3.57 0.63
CA VAL A 139 13.29 -4.25 0.66
C VAL A 139 13.38 -5.20 -0.51
N ILE A 140 14.53 -5.20 -1.18
CA ILE A 140 14.83 -6.04 -2.35
C ILE A 140 16.18 -6.71 -2.08
N TYR A 141 16.25 -8.02 -2.27
CA TYR A 141 17.44 -8.85 -2.13
C TYR A 141 17.87 -9.42 -3.49
#